data_AF-A0A090VXD8-F1
#
_entry.id   AF-A0A090VXD8-F1
#
_cell.length_a   1.000
_cell.length_b   1.000
_cell.length_c   1.000
_cell.angle_alpha   90.00
_cell.angle_beta   90.00
_cell.angle_gamma   90.00
#
_symmetry.space_group_name_H-M   'P 1'
#
loop_
_entity.id
_entity.type
_entity.pdbx_description
1 polymer ?
#
loop_
_entity_poly.entity_id
_entity_poly.type
_entity_poly.pdbx_seq_one_letter_code
_entity_poly.pdbx_strand_id
1 'polypeptide(L)'
;MITVLGTSLQNKDILRFFFESTWSVIGLEMEGAHYQKAIQAASKVRGSIREDVKVRYAYYASDNPLKTGSTLASGGLGTSGVRPTYLITRTILEQILN
;
A
#
# COMPACT_ATOMS: atom_id res chain seq x y z
N MET A 1 -2.30 -5.34 -5.47
CA MET A 1 -1.21 -4.42 -5.06
C MET A 1 0.06 -5.22 -5.00
N ILE A 2 1.18 -4.67 -5.46
CA ILE A 2 2.48 -5.33 -5.40
C ILE A 2 3.43 -4.53 -4.52
N THR A 3 4.20 -5.26 -3.72
CA THR A 3 5.28 -4.72 -2.91
C THR A 3 6.59 -4.92 -3.67
N VAL A 4 7.39 -3.88 -3.80
CA VAL A 4 8.66 -3.95 -4.54
C VAL A 4 9.83 -3.57 -3.66
N LEU A 5 10.96 -4.23 -3.88
CA LEU A 5 12.23 -3.88 -3.24
C LEU A 5 12.86 -2.71 -4.00
N GLY A 6 12.91 -1.53 -3.38
CA GLY A 6 13.68 -0.39 -3.88
C GLY A 6 13.14 0.24 -5.18
N THR A 7 14.04 0.74 -6.04
CA THR A 7 13.74 1.61 -7.19
C THR A 7 13.16 0.90 -8.42
N SER A 8 12.76 -0.38 -8.33
CA SER A 8 11.94 -1.04 -9.36
C SER A 8 10.64 -0.28 -9.68
N LEU A 9 10.25 0.63 -8.77
CA LEU A 9 9.23 1.67 -8.84
C LEU A 9 9.09 2.43 -10.18
N GLN A 10 10.13 2.50 -11.01
CA GLN A 10 10.13 3.36 -12.20
C GLN A 10 10.06 2.61 -13.53
N ASN A 11 10.00 1.27 -13.53
CA ASN A 11 9.92 0.52 -14.78
C ASN A 11 8.46 0.38 -15.24
N LYS A 12 8.04 1.27 -16.14
CA LYS A 12 6.69 1.31 -16.72
C LYS A 12 6.27 -0.02 -17.37
N ASP A 13 7.19 -0.75 -17.99
CA ASP A 13 6.88 -2.01 -18.66
C ASP A 13 6.58 -3.13 -17.66
N ILE A 14 7.31 -3.17 -16.54
CA ILE A 14 7.01 -4.08 -15.42
C ILE A 14 5.64 -3.77 -14.82
N LEU A 15 5.33 -2.49 -14.63
CA LEU A 15 4.02 -2.08 -14.11
C LEU A 15 2.88 -2.46 -15.04
N ARG A 16 3.08 -2.26 -16.35
CA ARG A 16 2.11 -2.68 -17.37
C ARG A 16 1.92 -4.20 -17.37
N PHE A 17 3.02 -4.97 -17.29
CA PHE A 17 2.95 -6.42 -17.18
C PHE A 17 2.10 -6.85 -15.98
N PHE A 18 2.34 -6.32 -14.78
CA PHE A 18 1.56 -6.70 -13.60
C PHE A 18 0.09 -6.26 -13.68
N PHE A 19 -0.19 -5.11 -14.30
CA PHE A 19 -1.55 -4.64 -14.53
C PHE A 19 -2.32 -5.53 -15.51
N GLU A 20 -1.68 -5.96 -16.61
CA GLU A 20 -2.28 -6.81 -17.65
C GLU A 20 -2.23 -8.31 -17.32
N SER A 21 -1.42 -8.70 -16.34
CA SER A 21 -1.34 -10.09 -15.87
C SER A 21 -2.64 -10.55 -15.18
N THR A 22 -2.73 -11.86 -14.93
CA THR A 22 -3.80 -12.47 -14.13
C THR A 22 -3.91 -11.93 -12.70
N TRP A 23 -2.88 -11.23 -12.21
CA TRP A 23 -2.86 -10.61 -10.89
C TRP A 23 -3.59 -9.25 -10.86
N SER A 24 -3.79 -8.62 -12.03
CA SER A 24 -4.51 -7.34 -12.20
C SER A 24 -4.10 -6.28 -11.18
N VAL A 25 -2.79 -6.02 -11.07
CA VAL A 25 -2.25 -5.15 -10.03
C VAL A 25 -2.61 -3.69 -10.30
N ILE A 26 -3.34 -3.06 -9.38
CA ILE A 26 -3.81 -1.66 -9.49
C ILE A 26 -2.95 -0.63 -8.74
N GLY A 27 -1.89 -1.05 -8.06
CA GLY A 27 -1.10 -0.16 -7.21
C GLY A 27 0.19 -0.81 -6.71
N LEU A 28 1.16 0.04 -6.38
CA LEU A 28 2.51 -0.34 -5.99
C LEU A 28 2.91 0.37 -4.68
N GLU A 29 3.60 -0.35 -3.80
CA GLU A 29 4.16 0.15 -2.53
C GLU A 29 5.45 -0.62 -2.16
N MET A 30 6.09 -0.29 -1.03
CA MET A 30 7.39 -0.86 -0.65
C MET A 30 7.43 -1.48 0.76
N GLU A 31 6.38 -1.35 1.56
CA GLU A 31 6.38 -1.64 2.99
C GLU A 31 5.41 -2.77 3.39
N GLY A 32 4.36 -2.98 2.59
CA GLY A 32 3.23 -3.85 2.87
C GLY A 32 3.62 -5.30 3.15
N ALA A 33 4.49 -5.90 2.33
CA ALA A 33 4.96 -7.27 2.61
C ALA A 33 5.81 -7.37 3.86
N HIS A 34 6.65 -6.38 4.14
CA HIS A 34 7.48 -6.39 5.34
C HIS A 34 6.60 -6.39 6.59
N TYR A 35 5.57 -5.55 6.63
CA TYR A 35 4.60 -5.55 7.73
C TYR A 35 3.77 -6.84 7.79
N GLN A 36 3.27 -7.34 6.66
CA GLN A 36 2.48 -8.57 6.65
C GLN A 36 3.30 -9.77 7.15
N LYS A 37 4.57 -9.88 6.75
CA LYS A 37 5.47 -10.93 7.21
C LYS A 37 5.73 -10.82 8.72
N ALA A 38 5.92 -9.61 9.24
CA ALA A 38 6.12 -9.39 10.67
C ALA A 38 4.87 -9.79 11.48
N ILE A 39 3.67 -9.42 11.02
CA ILE A 39 2.39 -9.79 11.65
C ILE A 39 2.23 -11.31 11.64
N GLN A 40 2.44 -11.97 10.49
CA GLN A 40 2.33 -13.43 10.38
C GLN A 40 3.36 -14.16 11.25
N ALA A 41 4.60 -13.67 11.33
CA ALA A 41 5.61 -14.24 12.20
C ALA A 41 5.21 -14.12 13.68
N ALA A 42 4.64 -12.99 14.08
CA ALA A 42 4.14 -12.77 15.43
C ALA A 42 2.91 -13.65 15.76
N SER A 43 1.96 -13.78 14.82
CA SER A 43 0.69 -14.47 15.08
C SER A 43 0.73 -15.99 14.87
N LYS A 44 1.40 -16.46 13.81
CA LYS A 44 1.39 -17.88 13.40
C LYS A 44 2.63 -18.67 13.82
N VAL A 45 3.76 -18.00 14.01
CA VAL A 45 5.04 -18.68 14.31
C VAL A 45 5.43 -18.51 15.78
N ARG A 46 5.45 -17.27 16.27
CA ARG A 46 5.86 -16.96 17.64
C ARG A 46 4.72 -17.04 18.66
N GLY A 47 3.47 -16.89 18.20
CA GLY A 47 2.30 -16.82 19.07
C GLY A 47 2.33 -15.62 20.03
N SER A 48 3.08 -14.56 19.72
CA SER A 48 3.20 -13.37 20.57
C SER A 48 2.01 -12.41 20.43
N ILE A 49 1.16 -12.62 19.42
CA ILE A 49 -0.16 -11.99 19.26
C ILE A 49 -1.17 -13.07 18.87
N ARG A 50 -2.46 -12.77 18.97
CA ARG A 50 -3.54 -13.68 18.57
C ARG A 50 -3.40 -14.14 17.11
N GLU A 51 -3.64 -15.42 16.86
CA GLU A 51 -3.61 -16.00 15.50
C GLU A 51 -4.67 -15.36 14.59
N ASP A 52 -5.83 -15.01 15.14
CA ASP A 52 -6.97 -14.38 14.46
C ASP A 52 -6.94 -12.84 14.49
N VAL A 53 -5.76 -12.25 14.64
CA VAL A 53 -5.58 -10.79 14.62
C VAL A 53 -6.14 -10.19 13.31
N LYS A 54 -7.03 -9.20 13.45
CA LYS A 54 -7.63 -8.49 12.31
C LYS A 54 -6.62 -7.51 11.70
N VAL A 55 -6.18 -7.77 10.48
CA VAL A 55 -5.29 -6.89 9.72
C VAL A 55 -6.13 -5.99 8.80
N ARG A 56 -5.79 -4.70 8.75
CA ARG A 56 -6.48 -3.71 7.92
C ARG A 56 -5.45 -2.97 7.07
N TYR A 57 -5.70 -2.90 5.77
CA TYR A 57 -4.86 -2.19 4.82
C TYR A 57 -5.65 -1.07 4.17
N ALA A 58 -5.01 0.07 4.03
CA ALA A 58 -5.54 1.21 3.29
C ALA A 58 -4.38 1.86 2.55
N TYR A 59 -4.65 2.27 1.31
CA TYR A 59 -3.64 2.79 0.41
C TYR A 59 -4.20 3.99 -0.31
N TYR A 60 -3.45 5.09 -0.24
CA TYR A 60 -3.72 6.29 -1.02
C TYR A 60 -2.81 6.26 -2.25
N ALA A 61 -3.41 6.05 -3.43
CA ALA A 61 -2.70 6.12 -4.70
C ALA A 61 -2.38 7.58 -5.01
N SER A 62 -1.13 7.95 -4.76
CA SER A 62 -0.69 9.34 -4.79
C SER A 62 -0.30 9.80 -6.21
N ASP A 63 0.11 8.86 -7.06
CA ASP A 63 0.51 9.08 -8.43
C ASP A 63 -0.02 7.99 -9.37
N ASN A 64 0.13 8.21 -10.68
CA ASN A 64 -0.15 7.21 -11.69
C ASN A 64 1.08 7.02 -12.59
N PRO A 65 1.93 6.01 -12.30
CA PRO A 65 3.18 5.80 -13.05
C PRO A 65 2.98 5.36 -14.51
N LEU A 66 1.76 4.93 -14.90
CA LEU A 66 1.45 4.59 -16.30
C LEU A 66 1.11 5.82 -17.14
N LYS A 67 0.72 6.94 -16.51
CA LYS A 67 0.34 8.19 -17.18
C LYS A 67 1.45 9.24 -17.00
N THR A 68 2.10 9.60 -18.11
CA THR A 68 3.15 10.62 -18.13
C THR A 68 2.66 11.93 -17.50
N GLY A 69 3.47 12.56 -16.63
CA GLY A 69 3.13 13.81 -15.94
C GLY A 69 2.20 13.67 -14.74
N SER A 70 1.78 12.46 -14.36
CA SER A 70 0.91 12.20 -13.19
C SER A 70 1.73 11.77 -11.96
N THR A 71 2.84 12.43 -11.68
CA THR A 71 3.72 12.13 -10.53
C THR A 71 3.69 13.26 -9.50
N LEU A 72 3.43 12.92 -8.22
CA LEU A 72 3.54 13.87 -7.11
C LEU A 72 5.00 14.27 -6.82
N ALA A 73 6.00 13.62 -7.42
CA ALA A 73 7.38 14.08 -7.34
C ALA A 73 7.58 15.52 -7.88
N SER A 74 6.59 16.05 -8.62
CA SER A 74 6.58 17.44 -9.12
C SER A 74 5.95 18.47 -8.17
N GLY A 75 5.35 18.06 -7.04
CA GLY A 75 4.80 18.98 -6.04
C GLY A 75 4.41 18.28 -4.74
N GLY A 76 4.66 18.92 -3.59
CA GLY A 76 4.34 18.35 -2.27
C GLY A 76 2.91 17.80 -2.21
N LEU A 77 2.68 16.81 -1.32
CA LEU A 77 1.38 16.17 -1.08
C LEU A 77 0.30 17.25 -1.11
N GLY A 78 -0.38 17.44 -2.24
CA GLY A 78 -1.24 18.60 -2.41
C GLY A 78 -2.31 18.57 -1.32
N THR A 79 -3.07 19.66 -1.16
CA THR A 79 -4.28 19.63 -0.31
C THR A 79 -5.21 18.46 -0.67
N SER A 80 -5.11 17.93 -1.89
CA SER A 80 -5.75 16.70 -2.39
C SER A 80 -5.34 15.41 -1.67
N GLY A 81 -4.11 15.27 -1.18
CA GLY A 81 -3.63 14.07 -0.48
C GLY A 81 -3.87 14.07 1.02
N VAL A 82 -4.06 15.25 1.62
CA VAL A 82 -4.28 15.40 3.06
C VAL A 82 -5.60 14.77 3.49
N ARG A 83 -6.70 15.12 2.83
CA ARG A 83 -8.05 14.60 3.14
C ARG A 83 -8.14 13.06 3.08
N PRO A 84 -7.71 12.36 2.01
CA PRO A 84 -7.81 10.91 1.95
C PRO A 84 -6.93 10.23 3.00
N THR A 85 -5.72 10.75 3.26
CA THR A 85 -4.84 10.20 4.29
C THR A 85 -5.46 10.31 5.68
N TYR A 86 -6.05 11.46 6.01
CA TYR A 86 -6.75 11.66 7.29
C TYR A 86 -7.99 10.77 7.40
N LEU A 87 -8.74 10.60 6.30
CA LEU A 87 -9.90 9.71 6.26
C LEU A 87 -9.50 8.26 6.50
N ILE A 88 -8.39 7.79 5.92
CA ILE A 88 -7.85 6.45 6.15
C ILE A 88 -7.55 6.26 7.65
N THR A 89 -6.81 7.18 8.26
CA THR A 89 -6.49 7.10 9.69
C THR A 89 -7.75 7.08 10.54
N ARG A 90 -8.68 7.99 10.29
CA ARG A 90 -9.95 8.08 11.02
C ARG A 90 -10.75 6.78 10.90
N THR A 91 -10.86 6.23 9.70
CA THR A 91 -11.62 4.99 9.44
C THR A 91 -10.99 3.79 10.16
N ILE A 92 -9.66 3.69 10.15
CA ILE A 92 -8.96 2.61 10.86
C ILE A 92 -9.19 2.72 12.38
N LEU A 93 -9.09 3.94 12.94
CA LEU A 93 -9.34 4.16 14.36
C LEU A 93 -10.79 3.86 14.74
N GLU A 94 -11.75 4.28 13.93
CA GLU A 94 -13.17 3.97 14.14
C GLU A 94 -13.42 2.45 14.18
N GLN A 95 -12.72 1.66 13.37
CA GLN A 95 -12.82 0.19 13.39
C GLN A 95 -12.04 -0.50 14.52
N ILE A 96 -11.17 0.22 15.23
CA ILE A 96 -10.42 -0.29 16.38
C ILE A 96 -11.15 0.06 17.68
N LEU A 97 -11.75 1.26 17.76
CA LEU A 97 -12.36 1.81 18.97
C LEU A 97 -13.87 1.51 19.11
N ASN A 98 -14.52 1.05 18.04
CA ASN A 98 -15.92 0.56 18.05
C ASN A 98 -15.98 -0.93 17.69
#